data_AF-E9GHD8-F1
#
_entry.id   AF-E9GHD8-F1
#
_cell.length_a   1.000
_cell.length_b   1.000
_cell.length_c   1.000
_cell.angle_alpha   90.00
_cell.angle_beta   90.00
_cell.angle_gamma   90.00
#
_symmetry.space_group_name_H-M   'P 1'
#
loop_
_entity.id
_entity.type
_entity.pdbx_description
1 polymer ?
#
loop_
_entity_poly.entity_id
_entity_poly.type
_entity_poly.pdbx_seq_one_letter_code
_entity_poly.pdbx_strand_id
1 'polypeptide(L)'
;MRSYLKRTKGHTGYWACDRCIQRGQIINRTVLYRDVNVSSRTNVNFVNYHVNDFSDDEHVKDPTDISPFVKINFPMVTGFIIDPMHASIEGALGRRLEGFVFVVGEGKLSSQKIDEADMRIMFFRECRPYEFNRYVGKLSTCKNYKIHVKRNILYYLLYLLFKGILEDHDLEHVMRLQYGMLLLGSFDKKPVSQSTL
;
A
#
# COMPACT_ATOMS: atom_id res chain seq x y z
N MET A 1 -6.08 -7.03 -9.96
CA MET A 1 -6.46 -6.39 -11.24
C MET A 1 -5.27 -6.15 -12.16
N ARG A 2 -4.23 -5.40 -11.76
CA ARG A 2 -3.04 -5.16 -12.61
C ARG A 2 -2.35 -6.43 -13.11
N SER A 3 -2.02 -7.36 -12.20
CA SER A 3 -1.38 -8.62 -12.56
C SER A 3 -2.19 -9.50 -13.51
N TYR A 4 -3.52 -9.38 -13.47
CA TYR A 4 -4.41 -10.06 -14.41
C TYR A 4 -4.29 -9.45 -15.81
N LEU A 5 -4.38 -8.12 -15.93
CA LEU A 5 -4.23 -7.44 -17.22
C LEU A 5 -2.84 -7.63 -17.82
N LYS A 6 -1.80 -7.65 -16.98
CA LYS A 6 -0.40 -7.84 -17.38
C LYS A 6 -0.01 -9.30 -17.61
N ARG A 7 -0.85 -10.27 -17.24
CA ARG A 7 -0.51 -11.72 -17.22
C ARG A 7 0.72 -12.05 -16.37
N THR A 8 0.89 -11.32 -15.25
CA THR A 8 2.00 -11.49 -14.30
C THR A 8 1.57 -12.14 -13.00
N LYS A 9 2.55 -12.59 -12.19
CA LYS A 9 2.31 -13.13 -10.86
C LYS A 9 1.65 -12.08 -9.97
N GLY A 10 0.68 -12.51 -9.15
CA GLY A 10 -0.01 -11.63 -8.22
C GLY A 10 0.88 -11.24 -7.03
N HIS A 11 0.50 -10.20 -6.29
CA HIS A 11 1.28 -9.59 -5.20
C HIS A 11 1.82 -10.55 -4.11
N THR A 12 1.24 -11.74 -3.98
CA THR A 12 1.69 -12.80 -3.05
C THR A 12 2.73 -13.76 -3.63
N GLY A 13 3.06 -13.66 -4.91
CA GLY A 13 4.06 -14.51 -5.56
C GLY A 13 5.49 -14.06 -5.26
N TYR A 14 6.48 -14.94 -5.49
CA TYR A 14 7.90 -14.64 -5.30
C TYR A 14 8.47 -13.62 -6.28
N TRP A 15 7.91 -13.50 -7.47
CA TRP A 15 8.38 -12.61 -8.52
C TRP A 15 7.26 -11.65 -8.92
N ALA A 16 6.64 -10.96 -7.96
CA ALA A 16 5.46 -10.12 -8.20
C ALA A 16 5.75 -8.63 -8.31
N CYS A 17 6.97 -8.17 -8.03
CA CYS A 17 7.30 -6.75 -8.11
C CYS A 17 7.19 -6.23 -9.56
N ASP A 18 6.26 -5.29 -9.78
CA ASP A 18 6.05 -4.66 -11.08
C ASP A 18 7.19 -3.69 -11.48
N ARG A 19 8.04 -3.29 -10.54
CA ARG A 19 9.07 -2.25 -10.71
C ARG A 19 10.50 -2.76 -10.67
N CYS A 20 10.74 -3.90 -10.04
CA CYS A 20 12.05 -4.37 -9.66
C CYS A 20 12.24 -5.83 -10.04
N ILE A 21 13.47 -6.19 -10.41
CA ILE A 21 13.89 -7.56 -10.71
C ILE A 21 14.49 -8.12 -9.41
N GLN A 22 13.64 -8.72 -8.57
CA GLN A 22 14.08 -9.37 -7.34
C GLN A 22 13.10 -10.47 -6.92
N ARG A 23 13.66 -11.51 -6.32
CA ARG A 23 12.90 -12.61 -5.75
C ARG A 23 12.52 -12.27 -4.31
N GLY A 24 11.23 -12.24 -4.05
CA GLY A 24 10.70 -12.13 -2.70
C GLY A 24 11.11 -13.32 -1.83
N GLN A 25 11.14 -13.10 -0.52
CA GLN A 25 11.49 -14.11 0.48
C GLN A 25 10.31 -14.31 1.41
N ILE A 26 9.97 -15.56 1.74
CA ILE A 26 8.92 -15.84 2.72
C ILE A 26 9.46 -15.58 4.12
N ILE A 27 8.78 -14.70 4.85
CA ILE A 27 9.01 -14.43 6.26
C ILE A 27 7.66 -14.38 6.92
N ASN A 28 7.46 -15.17 7.99
CA ASN A 28 6.19 -15.23 8.71
C ASN A 28 4.98 -15.41 7.78
N ARG A 29 5.08 -16.35 6.84
CA ARG A 29 4.05 -16.68 5.83
C ARG A 29 3.71 -15.54 4.84
N THR A 30 4.52 -14.48 4.81
CA THR A 30 4.37 -13.34 3.91
C THR A 30 5.56 -13.25 2.97
N VAL A 31 5.32 -13.03 1.68
CA VAL A 31 6.40 -12.76 0.73
C VAL A 31 6.81 -11.30 0.83
N LEU A 32 8.08 -11.04 1.12
CA LEU A 32 8.66 -9.71 1.26
C LEU A 32 9.79 -9.48 0.26
N TYR A 33 9.86 -8.24 -0.24
CA TYR A 33 10.88 -7.75 -1.18
C TYR A 33 11.79 -6.79 -0.42
N ARG A 34 12.99 -7.25 -0.06
CA ARG A 34 13.88 -6.53 0.89
C ARG A 34 15.12 -5.95 0.23
N ASP A 35 15.42 -6.36 -0.99
CA ASP A 35 16.63 -5.90 -1.68
C ASP A 35 16.42 -4.48 -2.21
N VAL A 36 17.26 -3.55 -1.77
CA VAL A 36 17.19 -2.12 -2.13
C VAL A 36 18.08 -1.75 -3.31
N ASN A 37 19.07 -2.57 -3.63
CA ASN A 37 20.03 -2.37 -4.72
C ASN A 37 19.78 -3.38 -5.84
N VAL A 38 18.64 -3.25 -6.52
CA VAL A 38 18.23 -4.18 -7.57
C VAL A 38 17.89 -3.47 -8.86
N SER A 39 18.05 -4.19 -9.97
CA SER A 39 17.74 -3.69 -11.29
C SER A 39 16.26 -3.32 -11.41
N SER A 40 16.00 -2.16 -12.01
CA SER A 40 14.64 -1.75 -12.34
C SER A 40 14.12 -2.54 -13.53
N ARG A 41 12.83 -2.92 -13.48
CA ARG A 41 12.15 -3.52 -14.62
C ARG A 41 11.89 -2.45 -15.67
N THR A 42 12.27 -2.69 -16.92
CA THR A 42 12.04 -1.77 -18.04
C THR A 42 10.88 -2.25 -18.91
N ASN A 43 10.29 -1.35 -19.70
CA ASN A 43 9.26 -1.73 -20.67
C ASN A 43 9.82 -2.72 -21.72
N VAL A 44 11.08 -2.53 -22.13
CA VAL A 44 11.77 -3.39 -23.11
C VAL A 44 11.95 -4.79 -22.55
N ASN A 45 12.46 -4.91 -21.31
CA ASN A 45 12.64 -6.21 -20.66
C ASN A 45 11.31 -6.96 -20.56
N PHE A 46 10.22 -6.26 -20.22
CA PHE A 46 8.90 -6.87 -20.11
C PHE A 46 8.42 -7.52 -21.41
N VAL A 47 8.64 -6.87 -22.56
CA VAL A 47 8.26 -7.44 -23.87
C VAL A 47 9.12 -8.66 -24.18
N ASN A 48 10.43 -8.60 -23.91
CA ASN A 48 11.35 -9.71 -24.17
C ASN A 48 10.96 -10.98 -23.38
N TYR A 49 10.43 -10.83 -22.16
CA TYR A 49 9.97 -11.95 -21.33
C TYR A 49 8.77 -12.71 -21.90
N HIS A 50 7.99 -12.10 -22.80
CA HIS A 50 6.86 -12.76 -23.47
C HIS A 50 7.25 -13.42 -24.80
N VAL A 51 8.47 -13.21 -25.30
CA VAL A 51 8.84 -13.57 -26.68
C VAL A 51 9.91 -14.67 -26.75
N ASN A 52 10.83 -14.76 -25.77
CA ASN A 52 12.04 -15.58 -25.94
C ASN A 52 12.27 -16.68 -24.89
N ASP A 53 11.30 -16.99 -24.01
CA ASP A 53 11.42 -17.93 -22.85
C ASP A 53 12.59 -17.66 -21.86
N PHE A 54 13.46 -16.72 -22.18
CA PHE A 54 14.55 -16.25 -21.34
C PHE A 54 14.09 -15.02 -20.55
N SER A 55 14.01 -15.19 -19.24
CA SER A 55 13.72 -14.10 -18.32
C SER A 55 14.66 -14.19 -17.13
N ASP A 56 15.25 -13.06 -16.75
CA ASP A 56 16.09 -12.95 -15.55
C ASP A 56 15.30 -13.23 -14.26
N ASP A 57 13.96 -13.29 -14.37
CA ASP A 57 13.03 -13.63 -13.31
C ASP A 57 11.79 -14.39 -13.82
N GLU A 58 10.96 -14.90 -12.91
CA GLU A 58 9.70 -15.54 -13.31
C GLU A 58 8.49 -14.62 -13.07
N HIS A 59 8.53 -13.35 -13.52
CA HIS A 59 7.45 -12.39 -13.25
C HIS A 59 6.18 -12.66 -14.07
N VAL A 60 6.33 -13.15 -15.30
CA VAL A 60 5.22 -13.59 -16.16
C VAL A 60 4.69 -14.93 -15.65
N LYS A 61 3.36 -15.12 -15.68
CA LYS A 61 2.74 -16.38 -15.21
C LYS A 61 2.96 -17.53 -16.19
N ASP A 62 2.75 -17.23 -17.46
CA ASP A 62 2.79 -18.18 -18.57
C ASP A 62 3.30 -17.41 -19.80
N PRO A 63 4.46 -17.77 -20.37
CA PRO A 63 5.01 -17.13 -21.56
C PRO A 63 4.07 -17.16 -22.77
N THR A 64 3.20 -18.19 -22.85
CA THR A 64 2.23 -18.36 -23.93
C THR A 64 0.97 -17.50 -23.77
N ASP A 65 0.64 -17.09 -22.53
CA ASP A 65 -0.49 -16.20 -22.22
C ASP A 65 -0.05 -14.73 -22.30
N ILE A 66 0.10 -14.24 -23.53
CA ILE A 66 0.56 -12.87 -23.79
C ILE A 66 -0.56 -11.87 -23.50
N SER A 67 -0.24 -10.84 -22.70
CA SER A 67 -1.16 -9.72 -22.44
C SER A 67 -1.58 -9.00 -23.74
N PRO A 68 -2.86 -8.69 -23.96
CA PRO A 68 -3.32 -7.89 -25.10
C PRO A 68 -2.62 -6.53 -25.22
N PHE A 69 -2.15 -5.98 -24.09
CA PHE A 69 -1.45 -4.70 -24.05
C PHE A 69 -0.06 -4.76 -24.70
N VAL A 70 0.58 -5.93 -24.75
CA VAL A 70 1.84 -6.14 -25.49
C VAL A 70 1.60 -5.97 -27.00
N LYS A 71 0.47 -6.48 -27.52
CA LYS A 71 0.14 -6.44 -28.95
C LYS A 71 -0.05 -5.02 -29.51
N ILE A 72 -0.46 -4.09 -28.65
CA ILE A 72 -0.64 -2.68 -29.01
C ILE A 72 0.56 -1.80 -28.61
N ASN A 73 1.70 -2.42 -28.27
CA ASN A 73 2.91 -1.74 -27.83
C ASN A 73 2.68 -0.79 -26.63
N PHE A 74 1.81 -1.18 -25.69
CA PHE A 74 1.57 -0.40 -24.47
C PHE A 74 2.76 -0.55 -23.52
N PRO A 75 3.23 0.53 -22.85
CA PRO A 75 4.34 0.44 -21.91
C PRO A 75 3.95 -0.34 -20.65
N MET A 76 4.24 -1.63 -20.62
CA MET A 76 3.76 -2.58 -19.60
C MET A 76 4.26 -2.30 -18.18
N VAL A 77 5.40 -1.62 -18.03
CA VAL A 77 5.91 -1.20 -16.72
C VAL A 77 5.41 0.20 -16.40
N THR A 78 5.73 1.20 -17.22
CA THR A 78 5.47 2.61 -16.87
C THR A 78 4.01 3.02 -17.08
N GLY A 79 3.30 2.39 -18.02
CA GLY A 79 1.89 2.69 -18.30
C GLY A 79 0.92 2.15 -17.25
N PHE A 80 1.29 1.09 -16.53
CA PHE A 80 0.52 0.64 -15.37
C PHE A 80 0.96 1.40 -14.11
N ILE A 81 0.18 2.40 -13.72
CA ILE A 81 0.43 3.19 -12.53
C ILE A 81 0.23 2.35 -11.26
N ILE A 82 1.16 2.49 -10.31
CA ILE A 82 0.98 1.97 -8.95
C ILE A 82 0.23 3.03 -8.19
N ASP A 83 -1.08 2.90 -8.18
CA ASP A 83 -1.94 3.84 -7.50
C ASP A 83 -1.79 3.70 -5.96
N PRO A 84 -1.40 4.78 -5.25
CA PRO A 84 -1.19 4.75 -3.80
C PRO A 84 -2.47 4.43 -3.02
N MET A 85 -3.63 4.68 -3.61
CA MET A 85 -4.91 4.33 -3.02
C MET A 85 -5.01 2.82 -2.76
N HIS A 86 -4.79 1.99 -3.79
CA HIS A 86 -4.89 0.54 -3.69
C HIS A 86 -3.68 -0.09 -3.00
N ALA A 87 -2.47 0.41 -3.28
CA ALA A 87 -1.24 -0.19 -2.75
C ALA A 87 -1.06 0.10 -1.25
N SER A 88 -1.28 1.34 -0.84
CA SER A 88 -0.87 1.81 0.49
C SER A 88 -2.06 2.05 1.41
N ILE A 89 -3.05 2.85 0.99
CA ILE A 89 -4.15 3.25 1.88
C ILE A 89 -5.12 2.08 2.10
N GLU A 90 -5.59 1.46 1.02
CA GLU A 90 -6.48 0.29 1.10
C GLU A 90 -5.70 -0.97 1.42
N GLY A 91 -4.61 -1.21 0.69
CA GLY A 91 -3.78 -2.40 0.84
C GLY A 91 -3.07 -2.48 2.20
N ALA A 92 -2.07 -1.62 2.42
CA ALA A 92 -1.25 -1.69 3.62
C ALA A 92 -1.99 -1.24 4.90
N LEU A 93 -2.51 0.00 4.93
CA LEU A 93 -3.20 0.52 6.12
C LEU A 93 -4.51 -0.23 6.37
N GLY A 94 -5.33 -0.45 5.33
CA GLY A 94 -6.57 -1.20 5.48
C GLY A 94 -6.35 -2.59 6.07
N ARG A 95 -5.37 -3.35 5.56
CA ARG A 95 -5.01 -4.64 6.15
C ARG A 95 -4.55 -4.51 7.59
N ARG A 96 -3.74 -3.50 7.92
CA ARG A 96 -3.26 -3.31 9.30
C ARG A 96 -4.40 -3.00 10.28
N LEU A 97 -5.35 -2.16 9.88
CA LEU A 97 -6.55 -1.89 10.68
C LEU A 97 -7.37 -3.15 10.90
N GLU A 98 -7.53 -4.00 9.88
CA GLU A 98 -8.21 -5.29 10.05
C GLU A 98 -7.45 -6.24 11.00
N GLY A 99 -6.13 -6.27 10.90
CA GLY A 99 -5.27 -7.05 11.80
C GLY A 99 -5.49 -6.69 13.26
N PHE A 100 -5.47 -5.38 13.56
CA PHE A 100 -5.71 -4.85 14.90
C PHE A 100 -7.09 -5.18 15.47
N VAL A 101 -8.11 -5.39 14.65
CA VAL A 101 -9.48 -5.59 15.13
C VAL A 101 -9.89 -7.06 15.12
N PHE A 102 -9.44 -7.83 14.13
CA PHE A 102 -10.02 -9.15 13.85
C PHE A 102 -9.02 -10.31 13.93
N VAL A 103 -7.71 -10.08 13.79
CA VAL A 103 -6.75 -11.16 13.54
C VAL A 103 -5.72 -11.27 14.67
N VAL A 104 -5.87 -12.28 15.54
CA VAL A 104 -4.99 -12.47 16.71
C VAL A 104 -3.52 -12.56 16.31
N GLY A 105 -3.20 -13.33 15.28
CA GLY A 105 -1.83 -13.48 14.77
C GLY A 105 -1.21 -12.22 14.14
N GLU A 106 -2.00 -11.16 13.96
CA GLU A 106 -1.52 -9.86 13.47
C GLU A 106 -1.54 -8.79 14.58
N GLY A 107 -1.63 -9.19 15.85
CA GLY A 107 -1.63 -8.26 16.97
C GLY A 107 -3.00 -7.63 17.23
N LYS A 108 -4.07 -8.44 17.22
CA LYS A 108 -5.41 -7.99 17.60
C LYS A 108 -5.38 -7.30 18.96
N LEU A 109 -5.98 -6.12 19.02
CA LEU A 109 -6.16 -5.33 20.23
C LEU A 109 -7.22 -5.96 21.14
N SER A 110 -7.00 -5.85 22.45
CA SER A 110 -8.02 -6.17 23.45
C SER A 110 -9.23 -5.26 23.30
N SER A 111 -10.41 -5.71 23.74
CA SER A 111 -11.65 -4.90 23.70
C SER A 111 -11.47 -3.53 24.34
N GLN A 112 -10.81 -3.44 25.50
CA GLN A 112 -10.53 -2.17 26.18
C GLN A 112 -9.74 -1.17 25.31
N LYS A 113 -8.74 -1.67 24.57
CA LYS A 113 -7.94 -0.86 23.64
C LYS A 113 -8.75 -0.40 22.42
N ILE A 114 -9.70 -1.22 21.97
CA ILE A 114 -10.64 -0.85 20.89
C ILE A 114 -11.62 0.21 21.39
N ASP A 115 -12.15 0.06 22.61
CA ASP A 115 -13.06 1.03 23.23
C ASP A 115 -12.38 2.38 23.44
N GLU A 116 -11.11 2.39 23.88
CA GLU A 116 -10.27 3.59 23.96
C GLU A 116 -10.11 4.27 22.58
N ALA A 117 -9.85 3.50 21.52
CA ALA A 117 -9.76 4.04 20.18
C ALA A 117 -11.10 4.63 19.70
N ASP A 118 -12.22 3.98 20.03
CA ASP A 118 -13.57 4.45 19.70
C ASP A 118 -13.95 5.73 20.45
N MET A 119 -13.52 5.89 21.72
CA MET A 119 -13.67 7.14 22.47
C MET A 119 -12.91 8.29 21.80
N ARG A 120 -11.68 8.04 21.33
CA ARG A 120 -10.90 9.04 20.58
C ARG A 120 -11.54 9.39 19.25
N ILE A 121 -12.10 8.42 18.53
CA ILE A 121 -12.85 8.65 17.29
C ILE A 121 -14.06 9.55 17.54
N MET A 122 -14.79 9.33 18.64
CA MET A 122 -15.90 10.21 19.04
C MET A 122 -15.41 11.62 19.33
N PHE A 123 -14.28 11.79 20.03
CA PHE A 123 -13.69 13.11 20.24
C PHE A 123 -13.28 13.79 18.92
N PHE A 124 -12.61 13.09 18.02
CA PHE A 124 -12.21 13.63 16.71
C PHE A 124 -13.40 14.05 15.85
N ARG A 125 -14.56 13.44 16.04
CA ARG A 125 -15.80 13.85 15.37
C ARG A 125 -16.25 15.25 15.79
N GLU A 126 -16.12 15.58 17.07
CA GLU A 126 -16.50 16.89 17.60
C GLU A 126 -15.53 18.00 17.17
N CYS A 127 -14.25 17.68 17.00
CA CYS A 127 -13.22 18.65 16.60
C CYS A 127 -12.89 18.62 15.10
N ARG A 128 -13.73 17.99 14.27
CA ARG A 128 -13.43 17.76 12.85
C ARG A 128 -13.52 19.08 12.04
N PRO A 129 -12.49 19.46 11.25
CA PRO A 129 -12.61 20.58 10.32
C PRO A 129 -13.69 20.34 9.24
N TYR A 130 -14.28 21.42 8.75
CA TYR A 130 -15.41 21.36 7.80
C TYR A 130 -15.04 20.74 6.45
N GLU A 131 -13.77 20.81 6.06
CA GLU A 131 -13.22 20.31 4.79
C GLU A 131 -13.19 18.78 4.71
N PHE A 132 -13.31 18.08 5.85
CA PHE A 132 -13.28 16.62 5.88
C PHE A 132 -14.68 16.03 5.69
N ASN A 133 -15.03 15.70 4.45
CA ASN A 133 -16.37 15.24 4.07
C ASN A 133 -16.86 13.93 4.71
N ARG A 134 -16.02 13.15 5.42
CA ARG A 134 -16.42 11.86 6.03
C ARG A 134 -15.92 11.70 7.46
N TYR A 135 -16.77 11.09 8.28
CA TYR A 135 -16.46 10.70 9.65
C TYR A 135 -15.74 9.35 9.71
N VAL A 136 -14.91 9.18 10.72
CA VAL A 136 -14.39 7.87 11.11
C VAL A 136 -15.48 7.17 11.93
N GLY A 137 -15.91 5.98 11.49
CA GLY A 137 -16.85 5.15 12.25
C GLY A 137 -16.14 4.39 13.37
N LYS A 138 -16.83 3.51 14.09
CA LYS A 138 -16.18 2.65 15.09
C LYS A 138 -15.07 1.79 14.47
N LEU A 139 -13.97 1.60 15.17
CA LEU A 139 -12.83 0.80 14.73
C LEU A 139 -13.24 -0.66 14.46
N SER A 140 -14.19 -1.19 15.24
CA SER A 140 -14.84 -2.49 15.00
C SER A 140 -15.52 -2.63 13.63
N THR A 141 -15.76 -1.53 12.91
CA THR A 141 -16.35 -1.52 11.57
C THR A 141 -15.34 -1.19 10.46
N CYS A 142 -14.03 -1.26 10.74
CA CYS A 142 -12.98 -0.79 9.84
C CYS A 142 -12.98 -1.45 8.44
N LYS A 143 -13.51 -2.67 8.29
CA LYS A 143 -13.74 -3.33 6.98
C LYS A 143 -14.64 -2.51 6.04
N ASN A 144 -15.56 -1.73 6.60
CA ASN A 144 -16.51 -0.92 5.83
C ASN A 144 -15.99 0.50 5.57
N TYR A 145 -14.83 0.87 6.12
CA TYR A 145 -14.25 2.18 5.89
C TYR A 145 -13.97 2.38 4.41
N LYS A 146 -14.59 3.41 3.85
CA LYS A 146 -14.25 3.86 2.51
C LYS A 146 -12.87 4.50 2.52
N ILE A 147 -12.25 4.53 1.36
CA ILE A 147 -10.88 5.00 1.19
C ILE A 147 -10.61 6.38 1.81
N HIS A 148 -11.53 7.34 1.67
CA HIS A 148 -11.34 8.68 2.23
C HIS A 148 -11.26 8.67 3.77
N VAL A 149 -11.95 7.73 4.43
CA VAL A 149 -11.87 7.54 5.88
C VAL A 149 -10.50 6.99 6.26
N LYS A 150 -10.03 5.95 5.56
CA LYS A 150 -8.69 5.38 5.77
C LYS A 150 -7.59 6.40 5.49
N ARG A 151 -7.74 7.23 4.45
CA ARG A 151 -6.84 8.34 4.12
C ARG A 151 -6.81 9.39 5.24
N ASN A 152 -7.96 9.75 5.80
CA ASN A 152 -8.03 10.70 6.92
C ASN A 152 -7.33 10.14 8.16
N ILE A 153 -7.53 8.85 8.45
CA ILE A 153 -6.79 8.15 9.51
C ILE A 153 -5.29 8.23 9.19
N LEU A 154 -4.87 7.79 8.01
CA LEU A 154 -3.47 7.72 7.61
C LEU A 154 -2.78 9.06 7.80
N TYR A 155 -3.33 10.17 7.32
CA TYR A 155 -2.60 11.44 7.31
C TYR A 155 -2.76 12.29 8.55
N TYR A 156 -3.91 12.24 9.23
CA TYR A 156 -4.24 13.22 10.27
C TYR A 156 -4.46 12.60 11.65
N LEU A 157 -4.99 11.38 11.72
CA LEU A 157 -5.45 10.82 13.00
C LEU A 157 -4.58 9.67 13.50
N LEU A 158 -3.73 9.06 12.67
CA LEU A 158 -3.03 7.80 12.96
C LEU A 158 -2.32 7.81 14.32
N TYR A 159 -1.47 8.82 14.55
CA TYR A 159 -0.72 8.94 15.81
C TYR A 159 -1.65 9.15 17.01
N LEU A 160 -2.56 10.12 16.92
CA LEU A 160 -3.48 10.45 18.01
C LEU A 160 -4.41 9.26 18.35
N LEU A 161 -4.84 8.52 17.33
CA LEU A 161 -5.71 7.36 17.48
C LEU A 161 -5.00 6.22 18.22
N PHE A 162 -3.72 5.98 17.94
CA PHE A 162 -3.02 4.78 18.42
C PHE A 162 -1.94 5.00 19.51
N LYS A 163 -1.58 6.25 19.85
CA LYS A 163 -0.61 6.55 20.90
C LYS A 163 -1.05 5.97 22.25
N GLY A 164 -0.20 5.16 22.87
CA GLY A 164 -0.50 4.47 24.14
C GLY A 164 -1.51 3.31 24.02
N ILE A 165 -2.07 3.06 22.84
CA ILE A 165 -2.83 1.84 22.53
C ILE A 165 -1.89 0.78 21.95
N LEU A 166 -1.09 1.17 20.96
CA LEU A 166 -0.01 0.37 20.41
C LEU A 166 1.26 0.54 21.24
N GLU A 167 2.09 -0.50 21.27
CA GLU A 167 3.47 -0.37 21.74
C GLU A 167 4.25 0.59 20.83
N ASP A 168 5.23 1.30 21.38
CA ASP A 168 5.94 2.36 20.66
C ASP A 168 6.61 1.86 19.38
N HIS A 169 7.20 0.65 19.41
CA HIS A 169 7.78 0.00 18.23
C HIS A 169 6.74 -0.22 17.11
N ASP A 170 5.56 -0.73 17.48
CA ASP A 170 4.48 -1.00 16.51
C ASP A 170 3.87 0.29 15.98
N LEU A 171 3.73 1.30 16.83
CA LEU A 171 3.28 2.63 16.42
C LEU A 171 4.27 3.24 15.43
N GLU A 172 5.56 3.24 15.74
CA GLU A 172 6.60 3.74 14.84
C GLU A 172 6.55 3.01 13.49
N HIS A 173 6.43 1.68 13.52
CA HIS A 173 6.35 0.87 12.31
C HIS A 173 5.16 1.26 11.42
N VAL A 174 3.97 1.47 11.98
CA VAL A 174 2.80 1.90 11.19
C VAL A 174 2.94 3.36 10.73
N MET A 175 3.55 4.23 11.54
CA MET A 175 3.81 5.63 11.18
C MET A 175 4.80 5.77 10.00
N ARG A 176 5.73 4.83 9.81
CA ARG A 176 6.62 4.78 8.63
C ARG A 176 5.86 4.77 7.30
N LEU A 177 4.62 4.27 7.27
CA LEU A 177 3.79 4.32 6.07
C LEU A 177 3.45 5.76 5.65
N GLN A 178 3.22 6.68 6.60
CA GLN A 178 2.98 8.09 6.28
C GLN A 178 4.20 8.71 5.58
N TYR A 179 5.39 8.46 6.10
CA TYR A 179 6.64 8.94 5.50
C TYR A 179 6.88 8.33 4.11
N GLY A 180 6.63 7.02 3.96
CA GLY A 180 6.69 6.36 2.66
C GLY A 180 5.76 7.00 1.63
N MET A 181 4.54 7.38 2.04
CA MET A 181 3.58 8.05 1.16
C MET A 181 4.02 9.46 0.77
N LEU A 182 4.63 10.21 1.67
CA LEU A 182 5.20 11.53 1.37
C LEU A 182 6.34 11.42 0.36
N LEU A 183 7.25 10.46 0.54
CA LEU A 183 8.36 10.22 -0.38
C LEU A 183 7.88 9.80 -1.77
N LEU A 184 6.89 8.90 -1.84
CA LEU A 184 6.28 8.46 -3.10
C LEU A 184 5.50 9.58 -3.81
N GLY A 185 4.97 10.55 -3.06
CA GLY A 185 4.23 11.69 -3.58
C GLY A 185 5.08 12.76 -4.27
N SER A 186 6.37 12.49 -4.54
CA SER A 186 7.32 13.48 -5.09
C SER A 186 7.46 14.71 -4.19
N PHE A 187 7.59 14.50 -2.87
CA PHE A 187 7.88 15.58 -1.94
C PHE A 187 9.16 16.31 -2.37
N ASP A 188 9.00 17.53 -2.88
CA ASP A 188 10.09 18.48 -3.04
C ASP A 188 10.21 19.28 -1.74
N LYS A 189 11.38 19.22 -1.12
CA LYS A 189 11.69 20.03 0.07
C LYS A 189 11.73 21.52 -0.25
N LYS A 190 11.88 21.89 -1.53
CA LYS A 190 11.88 23.29 -1.95
C LYS A 190 10.45 23.84 -1.80
N PRO A 191 10.27 24.99 -1.14
CA PRO A 191 8.98 25.65 -1.11
C PRO A 191 8.55 25.96 -2.55
N VAL A 192 7.24 25.84 -2.82
CA VAL A 192 6.65 26.28 -4.10
C VAL A 192 7.02 27.74 -4.31
N SER A 193 7.59 28.06 -5.47
CA SER A 193 8.00 29.43 -5.79
C SER A 193 6.78 30.35 -5.71
N GLN A 194 6.85 31.40 -4.88
CA GLN A 194 5.77 32.39 -4.70
C GLN A 194 5.52 33.27 -5.94
N SER A 195 6.15 32.98 -7.09
CA SER A 195 5.85 33.65 -8.33
C SER A 195 4.45 33.24 -8.80
N THR A 196 3.50 34.15 -8.64
CA THR A 196 2.07 34.14 -9.05
C THR A 196 1.08 33.67 -7.97
N LEU A 197 0.85 34.53 -6.98
CA LEU A 197 -0.49 34.80 -6.42
C LEU A 197 -0.82 36.27 -6.65
#